data_AF-A0A1C5HZ47-F1
#
_entry.id   AF-A0A1C5HZ47-F1
#
_cell.length_a   1.000
_cell.length_b   1.000
_cell.length_c   1.000
_cell.angle_alpha   90.00
_cell.angle_beta   90.00
_cell.angle_gamma   90.00
#
_symmetry.space_group_name_H-M   'P 1'
#
loop_
_entity.id
_entity.type
_entity.pdbx_description
1 polymer ?
#
loop_
_entity_poly.entity_id
_entity_poly.type
_entity_poly.pdbx_seq_one_letter_code
_entity_poly.pdbx_strand_id
1 'polypeptide(L)'
;MTTSPIERAADSFAAELARHRTDRGLSKKQLATLMGFDPSYVSHVEGRRHRPTEDFARRAEAVLEASGAIWQRFREYDALRHTRSGGAHREPPVAGQWLPPGTGLVVERELASLTHADDGYRCVIRRELYNAGTEPVTRYLVRVAVDRYPNDPGRSNRHHREHPLTFAELQLRAYRDDGGEREPMHWRAKHDRDAFKEIWLLFENAEGRFPLYPGDRVTIEYAYRVGREKWGPWFQRAVRLPTRHLAVRLDLPVELDPQVWGVETSLSSEEGPLRTQIQRHDQGGRALFDWSTDDPPLNARYRLQWRFRNQPPDAEPDGPATGVGVRASDRMRGIGVVQRGDDLLRQPARQFDLPRQERTARDVVDRLCATLARLDELHPFRKGVGIAAPQLGHGWAAAVVRPADRAAEPVVLLNPRIVDSAPDTDEQYEGCLSFFDHRGLVPRPLRIDVEHAQWDGSRLITSFEYAVARLVAHEIDHLEGRLYVDRMAPGVPLVPVEEYRESGNPWRY
;
A
#
# COMPACT_ATOMS: atom_id res chain seq x y z
N MET A 1 -32.68 17.64 -44.24
CA MET A 1 -32.00 16.93 -43.14
C MET A 1 -32.60 17.43 -41.84
N THR A 2 -33.36 16.60 -41.14
CA THR A 2 -34.07 16.99 -39.92
C THR A 2 -33.10 16.96 -38.73
N THR A 3 -32.65 18.13 -38.29
CA THR A 3 -31.79 18.33 -37.11
C THR A 3 -32.43 17.70 -35.87
N SER A 4 -31.66 16.94 -35.10
CA SER A 4 -32.17 16.19 -33.94
C SER A 4 -32.74 17.15 -32.87
N PRO A 5 -33.77 16.77 -32.09
CA PRO A 5 -34.32 17.62 -31.03
C PRO A 5 -33.27 18.14 -30.03
N ILE A 6 -32.26 17.31 -29.72
CA ILE A 6 -31.14 17.70 -28.84
C ILE A 6 -30.19 18.70 -29.49
N GLU A 7 -29.96 18.60 -30.81
CA GLU A 7 -29.14 19.55 -31.56
C GLU A 7 -29.84 20.91 -31.62
N ARG A 8 -31.16 20.93 -31.84
CA ARG A 8 -31.94 22.18 -31.77
C ARG A 8 -31.91 22.81 -30.38
N ALA A 9 -31.94 22.01 -29.32
CA ALA A 9 -31.85 22.51 -27.95
C ALA A 9 -30.43 23.04 -27.62
N ALA A 10 -29.38 22.39 -28.14
CA ALA A 10 -28.01 22.88 -28.04
C ALA A 10 -27.82 24.21 -28.80
N ASP A 11 -28.39 24.32 -30.00
CA ASP A 11 -28.40 25.54 -30.80
C ASP A 11 -29.11 26.67 -30.06
N SER A 12 -30.25 26.36 -29.45
CA SER A 12 -31.03 27.33 -28.68
C SER A 12 -30.27 27.82 -27.44
N PHE A 13 -29.59 26.93 -26.72
CA PHE A 13 -28.74 27.33 -25.59
C PHE A 13 -27.57 28.22 -26.02
N ALA A 14 -26.84 27.82 -27.07
CA ALA A 14 -25.69 28.58 -27.57
C ALA A 14 -26.09 29.97 -28.08
N ALA A 15 -27.23 30.06 -28.77
CA ALA A 15 -27.77 31.33 -29.25
C ALA A 15 -28.20 32.25 -28.09
N GLU A 16 -28.87 31.70 -27.08
CA GLU A 16 -29.32 32.44 -25.90
C GLU A 16 -28.14 33.04 -25.12
N LEU A 17 -27.11 32.22 -24.89
CA LEU A 17 -25.87 32.63 -24.25
C LEU A 17 -25.16 33.73 -25.04
N ALA A 18 -25.01 33.56 -26.36
CA ALA A 18 -24.33 34.52 -27.22
C ALA A 18 -25.07 35.87 -27.29
N ARG A 19 -26.41 35.84 -27.27
CA ARG A 19 -27.27 37.03 -27.24
C ARG A 19 -27.02 37.83 -25.95
N HIS A 20 -27.24 37.21 -24.79
CA HIS A 20 -27.08 37.88 -23.50
C HIS A 20 -25.65 38.38 -23.26
N ARG A 21 -24.63 37.63 -23.73
CA ARG A 21 -23.23 38.09 -23.68
C ARG A 21 -23.02 39.35 -24.51
N THR A 22 -23.57 39.40 -25.72
CA THR A 22 -23.40 40.52 -26.66
C THR A 22 -24.17 41.75 -26.20
N ASP A 23 -25.37 41.56 -25.64
CA ASP A 23 -26.18 42.65 -25.06
C ASP A 23 -25.47 43.33 -23.87
N ARG A 24 -24.69 42.56 -23.11
CA ARG A 24 -23.82 43.07 -22.02
C ARG A 24 -22.49 43.65 -22.51
N GLY A 25 -22.23 43.67 -23.82
CA GLY A 25 -20.99 44.17 -24.41
C GLY A 25 -19.74 43.35 -24.05
N LEU A 26 -19.91 42.10 -23.62
CA LEU A 26 -18.80 41.26 -23.16
C LEU A 26 -18.19 40.46 -24.32
N SER A 27 -16.86 40.46 -24.42
CA SER A 27 -16.16 39.46 -25.22
C SER A 27 -16.26 38.08 -24.56
N LYS A 28 -16.09 37.01 -25.35
CA LYS A 28 -16.03 35.62 -24.85
C LYS A 28 -14.99 35.45 -23.74
N LYS A 29 -13.84 36.12 -23.88
CA LYS A 29 -12.75 36.15 -22.89
C LYS A 29 -13.16 36.82 -21.58
N GLN A 30 -13.86 37.96 -21.66
CA GLN A 30 -14.34 38.67 -20.47
C GLN A 30 -15.42 37.87 -19.74
N LEU A 31 -16.38 37.29 -20.47
CA LEU A 31 -17.40 36.43 -19.87
C LEU A 31 -16.77 35.22 -19.16
N ALA A 32 -15.82 34.55 -19.82
CA ALA A 32 -15.10 33.42 -19.23
C ALA A 32 -14.38 33.83 -17.93
N THR A 33 -13.70 34.99 -17.94
CA THR A 33 -13.02 35.53 -16.76
C THR A 33 -14.00 35.79 -15.61
N LEU A 34 -15.16 36.40 -15.89
CA LEU A 34 -16.19 36.69 -14.88
C LEU A 34 -16.84 35.42 -14.31
N MET A 35 -16.95 34.37 -15.12
CA MET A 35 -17.52 33.09 -14.69
C MET A 35 -16.49 32.15 -14.04
N GLY A 36 -15.19 32.45 -14.15
CA GLY A 36 -14.10 31.58 -13.70
C GLY A 36 -13.78 30.42 -14.64
N PHE A 37 -14.06 30.56 -15.94
CA PHE A 37 -13.75 29.58 -16.99
C PHE A 37 -12.61 30.07 -17.89
N ASP A 38 -11.98 29.13 -18.62
CA ASP A 38 -11.03 29.49 -19.67
C ASP A 38 -11.75 30.19 -20.84
N PRO A 39 -11.14 31.22 -21.46
CA PRO A 39 -11.69 31.90 -22.64
C PRO A 39 -12.11 30.99 -23.80
N SER A 40 -11.42 29.85 -23.96
CA SER A 40 -11.75 28.84 -24.98
C SER A 40 -13.10 28.18 -24.70
N TYR A 41 -13.46 27.97 -23.42
CA TYR A 41 -14.67 27.24 -23.04
C TYR A 41 -15.95 27.95 -23.47
N VAL A 42 -16.06 29.27 -23.26
CA VAL A 42 -17.19 30.08 -23.76
C VAL A 42 -17.26 30.03 -25.29
N SER A 43 -16.11 30.11 -25.96
CA SER A 43 -16.04 30.02 -27.43
C SER A 43 -16.48 28.65 -27.96
N HIS A 44 -16.15 27.59 -27.22
CA HIS A 44 -16.47 26.22 -27.56
C HIS A 44 -17.93 25.87 -27.31
N VAL A 45 -18.52 26.37 -26.23
CA VAL A 45 -19.96 26.21 -25.94
C VAL A 45 -20.79 26.97 -26.97
N GLU A 46 -20.47 28.24 -27.26
CA GLU A 46 -21.15 28.99 -28.33
C GLU A 46 -20.92 28.38 -29.72
N GLY A 47 -19.75 27.78 -29.94
CA GLY A 47 -19.38 27.11 -31.19
C GLY A 47 -19.88 25.67 -31.30
N ARG A 48 -20.65 25.16 -30.33
CA ARG A 48 -21.18 23.78 -30.28
C ARG A 48 -20.11 22.68 -30.30
N ARG A 49 -18.86 23.04 -29.96
CA ARG A 49 -17.75 22.10 -29.81
C ARG A 49 -17.74 21.45 -28.44
N HIS A 50 -18.27 22.14 -27.43
CA HIS A 50 -18.42 21.62 -26.07
C HIS A 50 -19.87 21.75 -25.59
N ARG A 51 -20.24 20.86 -24.67
CA ARG A 51 -21.57 20.86 -24.06
C ARG A 51 -21.57 21.78 -22.85
N PRO A 52 -22.62 22.59 -22.65
CA PRO A 52 -22.74 23.38 -21.44
C PRO A 52 -22.97 22.47 -20.23
N THR A 53 -22.34 22.80 -19.11
CA THR A 53 -22.58 22.14 -17.81
C THR A 53 -23.58 22.95 -16.97
N GLU A 54 -24.12 22.33 -15.92
CA GLU A 54 -25.04 23.02 -15.00
C GLU A 54 -24.37 24.24 -14.34
N ASP A 55 -23.14 24.08 -13.85
CA ASP A 55 -22.36 25.15 -13.22
C ASP A 55 -22.08 26.30 -14.22
N PHE A 56 -21.72 25.96 -15.46
CA PHE A 56 -21.55 26.95 -16.51
C PHE A 56 -22.86 27.72 -16.80
N ALA A 57 -23.99 27.02 -16.92
CA ALA A 57 -25.29 27.64 -17.16
C ALA A 57 -25.73 28.55 -16.00
N ARG A 58 -25.55 28.12 -14.74
CA ARG A 58 -25.89 28.92 -13.55
C ARG A 58 -25.01 30.15 -13.40
N ARG A 59 -23.71 30.04 -13.69
CA ARG A 59 -22.78 31.18 -13.63
C ARG A 59 -23.01 32.14 -14.78
N ALA A 60 -23.31 31.65 -15.98
CA ALA A 60 -23.70 32.49 -17.10
C ALA A 60 -25.00 33.25 -16.79
N GLU A 61 -25.99 32.57 -16.21
CA GLU A 61 -27.25 33.17 -15.76
C GLU A 61 -27.02 34.30 -14.75
N ALA A 62 -26.16 34.07 -13.74
CA ALA A 62 -25.86 35.07 -12.71
C ALA A 62 -25.04 36.25 -13.26
N VAL A 63 -24.00 35.99 -14.06
CA VAL A 63 -23.09 37.03 -14.59
C VAL A 63 -23.75 37.88 -15.67
N LEU A 64 -24.62 37.28 -16.48
CA LEU A 64 -25.34 37.97 -17.56
C LEU A 64 -26.71 38.53 -17.11
N GLU A 65 -27.13 38.21 -15.88
CA GLU A 65 -28.44 38.54 -15.30
C GLU A 65 -29.58 38.19 -16.26
N ALA A 66 -29.57 36.96 -16.78
CA ALA A 66 -30.45 36.54 -17.88
C ALA A 66 -31.89 36.21 -17.45
N SER A 67 -32.28 36.54 -16.21
CA SER A 67 -33.64 36.40 -15.66
C SER A 67 -34.27 35.00 -15.86
N GLY A 68 -33.44 33.95 -15.83
CA GLY A 68 -33.80 32.55 -15.99
C GLY A 68 -33.75 32.02 -17.42
N ALA A 69 -33.48 32.85 -18.42
CA ALA A 69 -33.55 32.45 -19.83
C ALA A 69 -32.46 31.42 -20.19
N ILE A 70 -31.21 31.63 -19.74
CA ILE A 70 -30.10 30.71 -20.00
C ILE A 70 -30.33 29.41 -19.24
N TRP A 71 -30.79 29.51 -18.00
CA TRP A 71 -31.12 28.35 -17.18
C TRP A 71 -32.24 27.49 -17.77
N GLN A 72 -33.28 28.10 -18.32
CA GLN A 72 -34.37 27.39 -18.98
C GLN A 72 -33.87 26.61 -20.21
N ARG A 73 -33.04 27.24 -21.07
CA ARG A 73 -32.46 26.56 -22.24
C ARG A 73 -31.56 25.41 -21.84
N PHE A 74 -30.81 25.55 -20.76
CA PHE A 74 -30.00 24.46 -20.23
C PHE A 74 -30.89 23.29 -19.78
N ARG A 75 -31.97 23.55 -19.05
CA ARG A 75 -32.91 22.50 -18.60
C ARG A 75 -33.60 21.78 -19.76
N GLU A 76 -33.98 22.50 -20.81
CA GLU A 76 -34.57 21.91 -22.02
C GLU A 76 -33.56 21.01 -22.76
N TYR A 77 -32.32 21.48 -22.91
CA TYR A 77 -31.22 20.70 -23.47
C TYR A 77 -30.92 19.46 -22.63
N ASP A 78 -30.84 19.62 -21.31
CA ASP A 78 -30.50 18.56 -20.38
C ASP A 78 -31.63 17.52 -20.25
N ALA A 79 -32.90 17.93 -20.25
CA ALA A 79 -34.04 17.02 -20.27
C ALA A 79 -34.04 16.13 -21.52
N LEU A 80 -33.79 16.71 -22.70
CA LEU A 80 -33.72 15.98 -23.97
C LEU A 80 -32.52 15.02 -24.03
N ARG A 81 -31.41 15.40 -23.39
CA ARG A 81 -30.25 14.53 -23.18
C ARG A 81 -30.62 13.32 -22.32
N HIS A 82 -31.31 13.53 -21.21
CA HIS A 82 -31.69 12.44 -20.28
C HIS A 82 -32.76 11.52 -20.85
N THR A 83 -33.65 12.00 -21.73
CA THR A 83 -34.61 11.13 -22.44
C THR A 83 -33.96 10.15 -23.42
N ARG A 84 -32.77 10.45 -23.98
CA ARG A 84 -32.03 9.48 -24.83
C ARG A 84 -31.28 8.41 -24.03
N SER A 85 -31.10 8.62 -22.72
CA SER A 85 -30.49 7.64 -21.81
C SER A 85 -31.50 6.67 -21.19
N GLY A 86 -32.80 6.80 -21.50
CA GLY A 86 -33.86 5.89 -21.06
C GLY A 86 -33.94 4.63 -21.92
N GLY A 87 -33.02 3.68 -21.71
CA GLY A 87 -33.01 2.42 -22.46
C GLY A 87 -31.83 1.49 -22.20
N ALA A 88 -31.27 1.45 -20.99
CA ALA A 88 -30.45 0.34 -20.52
C ALA A 88 -30.42 0.38 -18.99
N HIS A 89 -30.72 -0.77 -18.38
CA HIS A 89 -30.65 -1.10 -16.96
C HIS A 89 -30.36 0.04 -15.95
N ARG A 90 -31.39 0.36 -15.17
CA ARG A 90 -31.26 1.01 -13.87
C ARG A 90 -30.53 0.02 -12.95
N GLU A 91 -29.20 0.08 -12.89
CA GLU A 91 -28.49 -0.43 -11.72
C GLU A 91 -28.86 0.43 -10.51
N PRO A 92 -28.94 -0.16 -9.30
CA PRO A 92 -29.38 0.55 -8.12
C PRO A 92 -28.48 1.77 -7.87
N PRO A 93 -28.98 2.81 -7.19
CA PRO A 93 -28.14 3.95 -6.82
C PRO A 93 -26.91 3.42 -6.09
N VAL A 94 -25.73 3.85 -6.54
CA VAL A 94 -24.44 3.52 -5.93
C VAL A 94 -24.59 3.68 -4.43
N ALA A 95 -24.53 2.56 -3.69
CA ALA A 95 -24.43 2.60 -2.25
C ALA A 95 -23.15 3.39 -1.95
N GLY A 96 -23.31 4.52 -1.27
CA GLY A 96 -22.30 5.55 -1.16
C GLY A 96 -20.93 5.02 -0.73
N GLN A 97 -19.98 5.01 -1.67
CA GLN A 97 -18.64 5.45 -1.32
C GLN A 97 -18.67 6.97 -1.35
N TRP A 98 -18.76 7.54 -0.17
CA TRP A 98 -18.53 8.95 0.11
C TRP A 98 -17.28 9.43 -0.66
N LEU A 99 -17.47 10.25 -1.70
CA LEU A 99 -16.37 10.99 -2.31
C LEU A 99 -15.84 11.95 -1.24
N PRO A 100 -14.56 11.89 -0.84
CA PRO A 100 -14.02 12.87 0.10
C PRO A 100 -14.22 14.28 -0.46
N PRO A 101 -14.53 15.27 0.39
CA PRO A 101 -14.64 16.66 -0.04
C PRO A 101 -13.37 17.07 -0.79
N GLY A 102 -13.50 17.50 -2.06
CA GLY A 102 -12.38 17.97 -2.88
C GLY A 102 -11.79 16.99 -3.90
N THR A 103 -12.32 15.77 -4.04
CA THR A 103 -11.90 14.83 -5.10
C THR A 103 -13.03 14.58 -6.10
N GLY A 104 -13.13 15.45 -7.09
CA GLY A 104 -14.03 15.31 -8.23
C GLY A 104 -13.50 14.44 -9.37
N LEU A 105 -12.36 13.76 -9.22
CA LEU A 105 -11.74 13.01 -10.30
C LEU A 105 -11.82 11.50 -10.05
N VAL A 106 -12.36 10.78 -11.02
CA VAL A 106 -12.53 9.32 -11.01
C VAL A 106 -11.64 8.70 -12.08
N VAL A 107 -10.98 7.60 -11.76
CA VAL A 107 -10.25 6.76 -12.72
C VAL A 107 -11.20 5.65 -13.17
N GLU A 108 -11.78 5.77 -14.36
CA GLU A 108 -12.68 4.75 -14.91
C GLU A 108 -11.91 3.47 -15.26
N ARG A 109 -10.68 3.60 -15.77
CA ARG A 109 -9.80 2.47 -16.06
C ARG A 109 -8.34 2.85 -15.89
N GLU A 110 -7.57 2.02 -15.21
CA GLU A 110 -6.12 2.11 -15.15
C GLU A 110 -5.49 0.85 -15.74
N LEU A 111 -4.56 1.03 -16.68
CA LEU A 111 -3.70 -0.01 -17.21
C LEU A 111 -2.25 0.34 -16.88
N ALA A 112 -1.61 -0.46 -16.05
CA ALA A 112 -0.24 -0.26 -15.61
C ALA A 112 0.67 -1.38 -16.11
N SER A 113 1.62 -1.04 -16.98
CA SER A 113 2.57 -2.01 -17.54
C SER A 113 3.99 -1.75 -17.04
N LEU A 114 4.71 -2.81 -16.66
CA LEU A 114 6.14 -2.78 -16.37
C LEU A 114 6.86 -3.81 -17.25
N THR A 115 7.74 -3.31 -18.11
CA THR A 115 8.52 -4.11 -19.06
C THR A 115 9.97 -4.15 -18.61
N HIS A 116 10.52 -5.34 -18.42
CA HIS A 116 11.95 -5.56 -18.25
C HIS A 116 12.66 -5.42 -19.61
N ALA A 117 13.59 -4.47 -19.70
CA ALA A 117 14.43 -4.19 -20.86
C ALA A 117 15.91 -4.41 -20.50
N ASP A 118 16.80 -4.39 -21.49
CA ASP A 118 18.23 -4.66 -21.29
C ASP A 118 18.91 -3.64 -20.35
N ASP A 119 18.45 -2.39 -20.39
CA ASP A 119 18.95 -1.25 -19.61
C ASP A 119 18.18 -1.00 -18.29
N GLY A 120 17.19 -1.83 -17.96
CA GLY A 120 16.39 -1.70 -16.74
C GLY A 120 14.91 -1.95 -16.96
N TYR A 121 14.07 -1.02 -16.51
CA TYR A 121 12.62 -1.17 -16.53
C TYR A 121 11.97 0.02 -17.21
N ARG A 122 11.02 -0.26 -18.10
CA ARG A 122 10.13 0.74 -18.70
C ARG A 122 8.74 0.56 -18.11
N CYS A 123 8.21 1.63 -17.52
CA CYS A 123 6.84 1.67 -17.02
C CYS A 123 5.97 2.52 -17.93
N VAL A 124 4.76 2.05 -18.23
CA VAL A 124 3.74 2.79 -18.97
C VAL A 124 2.43 2.71 -18.19
N ILE A 125 1.86 3.85 -17.84
CA ILE A 125 0.58 3.94 -17.15
C ILE A 125 -0.40 4.69 -18.04
N ARG A 126 -1.53 4.05 -18.33
CA ARG A 126 -2.66 4.65 -19.05
C ARG A 126 -3.86 4.72 -18.12
N ARG A 127 -4.52 5.89 -18.05
CA ARG A 127 -5.69 6.13 -17.20
C ARG A 127 -6.79 6.83 -17.97
N GLU A 128 -7.98 6.24 -17.99
CA GLU A 128 -9.22 6.89 -18.39
C GLU A 128 -9.76 7.65 -17.19
N LEU A 129 -9.78 8.97 -17.30
CA LEU A 129 -10.19 9.89 -16.25
C LEU A 129 -11.57 10.47 -16.56
N TYR A 130 -12.40 10.58 -15.53
CA TYR A 130 -13.69 11.26 -15.58
C TYR A 130 -13.74 12.34 -14.49
N ASN A 131 -14.01 13.58 -14.86
CA ASN A 131 -14.23 14.66 -13.89
C ASN A 131 -15.70 14.66 -13.44
N ALA A 132 -15.97 14.02 -12.31
CA ALA A 132 -17.22 14.05 -11.57
C ALA A 132 -17.37 15.28 -10.65
N GLY A 133 -16.37 16.17 -10.60
CA GLY A 133 -16.36 17.36 -9.77
C GLY A 133 -17.08 18.54 -10.40
N THR A 134 -17.05 19.67 -9.68
CA THR A 134 -17.64 20.95 -10.12
C THR A 134 -16.62 21.92 -10.67
N GLU A 135 -15.32 21.62 -10.56
CA GLU A 135 -14.23 22.50 -11.01
C GLU A 135 -13.38 21.82 -12.10
N PRO A 136 -12.78 22.61 -13.04
CA PRO A 136 -11.84 22.07 -14.01
C PRO A 136 -10.58 21.51 -13.36
N VAL A 137 -10.12 20.34 -13.80
CA VAL A 137 -8.86 19.76 -13.38
C VAL A 137 -7.75 20.20 -14.34
N THR A 138 -6.77 20.95 -13.81
CA THR A 138 -5.68 21.54 -14.60
C THR A 138 -4.36 20.77 -14.48
N ARG A 139 -4.26 19.83 -13.53
CA ARG A 139 -3.08 18.99 -13.32
C ARG A 139 -3.40 17.66 -12.67
N TYR A 140 -2.54 16.66 -12.89
CA TYR A 140 -2.65 15.32 -12.34
C TYR A 140 -1.36 14.93 -11.60
N LEU A 141 -1.45 14.40 -10.38
CA LEU A 141 -0.28 14.01 -9.58
C LEU A 141 0.19 12.59 -9.95
N VAL A 142 1.43 12.48 -10.36
CA VAL A 142 2.15 11.21 -10.54
C VAL A 142 3.22 11.08 -9.47
N ARG A 143 3.38 9.85 -8.96
CA ARG A 143 4.50 9.48 -8.09
C ARG A 143 5.26 8.31 -8.70
N VAL A 144 6.56 8.49 -8.90
CA VAL A 144 7.49 7.42 -9.29
C VAL A 144 8.39 7.16 -8.09
N ALA A 145 8.36 5.94 -7.56
CA ALA A 145 9.17 5.54 -6.42
C ALA A 145 9.92 4.27 -6.76
N VAL A 146 11.18 4.21 -6.32
CA VAL A 146 12.08 3.09 -6.55
C VAL A 146 12.59 2.62 -5.20
N ASP A 147 12.79 1.32 -5.07
CA ASP A 147 13.43 0.72 -3.91
C ASP A 147 13.98 -0.65 -4.30
N ARG A 148 15.30 -0.78 -4.34
CA ARG A 148 15.96 -2.05 -4.67
C ARG A 148 15.86 -3.05 -3.52
N TYR A 149 15.75 -2.59 -2.28
CA TYR A 149 15.84 -3.40 -1.07
C TYR A 149 14.68 -3.12 -0.09
N PRO A 150 13.41 -3.23 -0.50
CA PRO A 150 12.26 -2.76 0.29
C PRO A 150 12.09 -3.44 1.66
N ASN A 151 12.81 -4.53 1.92
CA ASN A 151 12.81 -5.27 3.18
C ASN A 151 13.97 -4.88 4.13
N ASP A 152 14.84 -3.96 3.71
CA ASP A 152 15.99 -3.44 4.48
C ASP A 152 16.08 -1.90 4.31
N PRO A 153 15.36 -1.14 5.15
CA PRO A 153 15.33 0.33 5.04
C PRO A 153 16.71 0.99 5.16
N GLY A 154 17.63 0.39 5.92
CA GLY A 154 18.99 0.91 6.10
C GLY A 154 19.79 0.79 4.80
N ARG A 155 19.72 -0.37 4.15
CA ARG A 155 20.32 -0.59 2.83
C ARG A 155 19.64 0.26 1.75
N SER A 156 18.32 0.35 1.73
CA SER A 156 17.59 1.21 0.79
C SER A 156 18.02 2.67 0.90
N ASN A 157 18.09 3.23 2.11
CA ASN A 157 18.49 4.62 2.32
C ASN A 157 19.94 4.91 1.91
N ARG A 158 20.84 3.93 2.04
CA ARG A 158 22.21 4.05 1.55
C ARG A 158 22.24 3.99 0.02
N HIS A 159 21.57 2.99 -0.55
CA HIS A 159 21.47 2.76 -1.99
C HIS A 159 20.85 3.95 -2.72
N HIS A 160 19.79 4.56 -2.18
CA HIS A 160 19.20 5.76 -2.77
C HIS A 160 20.19 6.94 -2.81
N ARG A 161 21.01 7.13 -1.78
CA ARG A 161 22.02 8.20 -1.76
C ARG A 161 23.17 7.95 -2.74
N GLU A 162 23.57 6.70 -2.91
CA GLU A 162 24.64 6.29 -3.83
C GLU A 162 24.15 6.27 -5.29
N HIS A 163 22.88 5.92 -5.52
CA HIS A 163 22.26 5.77 -6.83
C HIS A 163 20.95 6.58 -6.92
N PRO A 164 20.99 7.91 -6.82
CA PRO A 164 19.77 8.73 -6.78
C PRO A 164 18.99 8.59 -8.09
N LEU A 165 17.67 8.44 -7.99
CA LEU A 165 16.78 8.54 -9.15
C LEU A 165 16.89 9.96 -9.73
N THR A 166 16.99 10.14 -11.05
CA THR A 166 17.06 11.48 -11.65
C THR A 166 15.99 11.69 -12.73
N PHE A 167 15.57 12.93 -12.97
CA PHE A 167 14.63 13.22 -14.06
C PHE A 167 15.21 12.92 -15.45
N ALA A 168 16.53 13.09 -15.62
CA ALA A 168 17.23 12.77 -16.86
C ALA A 168 17.12 11.27 -17.20
N GLU A 169 17.31 10.41 -16.20
CA GLU A 169 17.13 8.97 -16.31
C GLU A 169 15.68 8.57 -16.56
N LEU A 170 14.72 9.21 -15.87
CA LEU A 170 13.30 8.88 -16.01
C LEU A 170 12.81 8.99 -17.47
N GLN A 171 13.39 9.91 -18.25
CA GLN A 171 12.96 10.21 -19.61
C GLN A 171 11.43 10.33 -19.72
N LEU A 172 10.82 10.99 -18.74
CA LEU A 172 9.37 11.02 -18.57
C LEU A 172 8.70 11.63 -19.80
N ARG A 173 7.75 10.90 -20.37
CA ARG A 173 6.84 11.39 -21.43
C ARG A 173 5.42 11.24 -20.95
N ALA A 174 4.58 12.23 -21.22
CA ALA A 174 3.17 12.22 -20.87
C ALA A 174 2.34 12.75 -22.03
N TYR A 175 1.17 12.18 -22.22
CA TYR A 175 0.23 12.50 -23.29
C TYR A 175 -1.20 12.48 -22.76
N ARG A 176 -2.04 13.31 -23.35
CA ARG A 176 -3.50 13.19 -23.27
C ARG A 176 -4.06 12.67 -24.60
N ASP A 177 -5.20 12.00 -24.53
CA ASP A 177 -5.93 11.46 -25.67
C ASP A 177 -7.42 11.50 -25.33
N ASP A 178 -8.22 12.23 -26.11
CA ASP A 178 -9.68 12.35 -25.96
C ASP A 178 -10.46 11.57 -27.04
N GLY A 179 -9.79 10.67 -27.76
CA GLY A 179 -10.36 9.89 -28.86
C GLY A 179 -10.28 10.60 -30.23
N GLY A 180 -9.82 11.85 -30.27
CA GLY A 180 -9.53 12.59 -31.50
C GLY A 180 -8.04 12.71 -31.78
N GLU A 181 -7.30 13.39 -30.89
CA GLU A 181 -5.87 13.66 -31.07
C GLU A 181 -5.07 13.35 -29.80
N ARG A 182 -3.86 12.80 -30.00
CA ARG A 182 -2.92 12.50 -28.93
C ARG A 182 -1.94 13.66 -28.77
N GLU A 183 -2.13 14.46 -27.73
CA GLU A 183 -1.31 15.64 -27.47
C GLU A 183 -0.30 15.40 -26.34
N PRO A 184 0.94 15.93 -26.45
CA PRO A 184 1.90 15.88 -25.35
C PRO A 184 1.42 16.73 -24.18
N MET A 185 1.76 16.32 -22.96
CA MET A 185 1.51 17.10 -21.74
C MET A 185 2.81 17.64 -21.18
N HIS A 186 2.83 18.91 -20.81
CA HIS A 186 3.90 19.45 -19.97
C HIS A 186 3.84 18.84 -18.57
N TRP A 187 4.96 18.88 -17.87
CA TRP A 187 5.04 18.43 -16.49
C TRP A 187 5.96 19.32 -15.67
N ARG A 188 5.74 19.33 -14.35
CA ARG A 188 6.57 20.05 -13.39
C ARG A 188 6.85 19.20 -12.16
N ALA A 189 8.10 19.21 -11.70
CA ALA A 189 8.47 18.57 -10.44
C ALA A 189 7.74 19.24 -9.26
N LYS A 190 7.10 18.42 -8.42
CA LYS A 190 6.53 18.82 -7.12
C LYS A 190 7.52 18.50 -5.99
N HIS A 191 8.05 17.28 -6.00
CA HIS A 191 9.08 16.85 -5.06
C HIS A 191 10.16 16.07 -5.80
N ASP A 192 11.40 16.38 -5.47
CA ASP A 192 12.59 15.75 -6.01
C ASP A 192 13.38 15.11 -4.86
N ARG A 193 13.30 13.78 -4.74
CA ARG A 193 14.00 12.99 -3.71
C ARG A 193 14.75 11.84 -4.35
N ASP A 194 15.81 11.38 -3.72
CA ASP A 194 16.65 10.29 -4.23
C ASP A 194 15.85 9.00 -4.47
N ALA A 195 14.93 8.69 -3.56
CA ALA A 195 14.08 7.49 -3.60
C ALA A 195 12.80 7.64 -4.44
N PHE A 196 12.35 8.87 -4.73
CA PHE A 196 11.10 9.10 -5.45
C PHE A 196 10.99 10.50 -6.08
N LYS A 197 10.20 10.59 -7.15
CA LYS A 197 9.75 11.85 -7.73
C LYS A 197 8.25 11.99 -7.60
N GLU A 198 7.77 13.18 -7.24
CA GLU A 198 6.38 13.58 -7.43
C GLU A 198 6.31 14.62 -8.53
N ILE A 199 5.44 14.37 -9.51
CA ILE A 199 5.36 15.14 -10.75
C ILE A 199 3.91 15.57 -10.96
N TRP A 200 3.71 16.86 -11.24
CA TRP A 200 2.45 17.35 -11.79
C TRP A 200 2.50 17.18 -13.31
N LEU A 201 1.65 16.32 -13.86
CA LEU A 201 1.30 16.39 -15.27
C LEU A 201 0.32 17.54 -15.44
N LEU A 202 0.58 18.44 -16.38
CA LEU A 202 -0.23 19.62 -16.60
C LEU A 202 -1.13 19.36 -17.81
N PHE A 203 -2.40 19.73 -17.69
CA PHE A 203 -3.32 19.75 -18.83
C PHE A 203 -3.03 20.99 -19.70
N GLU A 204 -1.78 21.09 -20.16
CA GLU A 204 -1.26 22.12 -21.05
C GLU A 204 -0.04 21.61 -21.82
N ASN A 205 0.25 22.24 -22.96
CA ASN A 205 1.41 21.99 -23.81
C ASN A 205 1.91 23.32 -24.41
N ALA A 206 2.74 23.25 -25.46
CA ALA A 206 3.26 24.43 -26.14
C ALA A 206 2.19 25.23 -26.90
N GLU A 207 1.08 24.60 -27.28
CA GLU A 207 0.01 25.17 -28.10
C GLU A 207 -1.10 25.78 -27.24
N GLY A 208 -1.27 25.32 -26.00
CA GLY A 208 -2.23 25.91 -25.07
C GLY A 208 -2.55 25.06 -23.85
N ARG A 209 -3.62 25.45 -23.15
CA ARG A 209 -4.18 24.73 -21.99
C ARG A 209 -5.43 23.99 -22.41
N PHE A 210 -5.61 22.79 -21.86
CA PHE A 210 -6.75 21.91 -22.11
C PHE A 210 -7.25 21.28 -20.80
N PRO A 211 -7.71 22.09 -19.82
CA PRO A 211 -8.23 21.57 -18.55
C PRO A 211 -9.31 20.50 -18.77
N LEU A 212 -9.33 19.49 -17.91
CA LEU A 212 -10.40 18.51 -17.89
C LEU A 212 -11.62 19.10 -17.17
N TYR A 213 -12.64 19.53 -17.91
CA TYR A 213 -13.82 20.20 -17.33
C TYR A 213 -14.78 19.20 -16.67
N PRO A 214 -15.64 19.67 -15.74
CA PRO A 214 -16.73 18.87 -15.19
C PRO A 214 -17.53 18.12 -16.26
N GLY A 215 -17.68 16.81 -16.10
CA GLY A 215 -18.39 15.93 -17.02
C GLY A 215 -17.54 15.36 -18.17
N ASP A 216 -16.33 15.86 -18.39
CA ASP A 216 -15.45 15.40 -19.47
C ASP A 216 -14.73 14.10 -19.12
N ARG A 217 -14.32 13.40 -20.17
CA ARG A 217 -13.46 12.21 -20.12
C ARG A 217 -12.20 12.43 -20.92
N VAL A 218 -11.09 11.92 -20.43
CA VAL A 218 -9.82 11.93 -21.15
C VAL A 218 -8.99 10.73 -20.77
N THR A 219 -8.24 10.18 -21.71
CA THR A 219 -7.16 9.25 -21.41
C THR A 219 -5.88 10.05 -21.18
N ILE A 220 -5.20 9.82 -20.06
CA ILE A 220 -3.80 10.22 -19.91
C ILE A 220 -2.91 8.99 -20.00
N GLU A 221 -1.76 9.13 -20.65
CA GLU A 221 -0.71 8.11 -20.69
C GLU A 221 0.61 8.75 -20.29
N TYR A 222 1.32 8.14 -19.35
CA TYR A 222 2.68 8.55 -19.02
C TYR A 222 3.61 7.34 -18.95
N ALA A 223 4.84 7.54 -19.43
CA ALA A 223 5.86 6.52 -19.51
C ALA A 223 7.19 7.04 -18.99
N TYR A 224 7.94 6.18 -18.31
CA TYR A 224 9.26 6.49 -17.77
C TYR A 224 10.13 5.24 -17.69
N ARG A 225 11.44 5.44 -17.55
CA ARG A 225 12.45 4.38 -17.41
C ARG A 225 13.16 4.48 -16.07
N VAL A 226 13.66 3.36 -15.57
CA VAL A 226 14.54 3.30 -14.39
C VAL A 226 15.57 2.20 -14.58
N GLY A 227 16.82 2.47 -14.18
CA GLY A 227 17.90 1.50 -14.21
C GLY A 227 17.65 0.26 -13.34
N ARG A 228 18.17 -0.88 -13.78
CA ARG A 228 18.02 -2.19 -13.08
C ARG A 228 18.54 -2.17 -11.64
N GLU A 229 19.54 -1.34 -11.38
CA GLU A 229 20.20 -1.17 -10.09
C GLU A 229 19.29 -0.46 -9.08
N LYS A 230 18.33 0.35 -9.52
CA LYS A 230 17.44 1.12 -8.63
C LYS A 230 16.09 0.45 -8.39
N TRP A 231 15.63 -0.37 -9.33
CA TRP A 231 14.32 -1.02 -9.25
C TRP A 231 14.42 -2.42 -8.62
N GLY A 232 13.68 -2.66 -7.53
CA GLY A 232 13.57 -3.96 -6.87
C GLY A 232 12.62 -4.92 -7.58
N PRO A 233 12.55 -6.20 -7.20
CA PRO A 233 11.70 -7.20 -7.86
C PRO A 233 10.22 -7.07 -7.46
N TRP A 234 9.66 -5.87 -7.62
CA TRP A 234 8.29 -5.56 -7.28
C TRP A 234 7.71 -4.44 -8.17
N PHE A 235 6.38 -4.42 -8.30
CA PHE A 235 5.64 -3.35 -8.93
C PHE A 235 4.34 -3.11 -8.15
N GLN A 236 4.12 -1.88 -7.68
CA GLN A 236 3.00 -1.55 -6.81
C GLN A 236 2.12 -0.44 -7.37
N ARG A 237 0.80 -0.64 -7.31
CA ARG A 237 -0.22 0.37 -7.58
C ARG A 237 -0.95 0.74 -6.31
N ALA A 238 -1.03 2.04 -6.00
CA ALA A 238 -1.77 2.56 -4.87
C ALA A 238 -3.01 3.31 -5.37
N VAL A 239 -4.19 2.93 -4.87
CA VAL A 239 -5.48 3.53 -5.23
C VAL A 239 -5.65 4.83 -4.46
N ARG A 240 -5.37 5.96 -5.10
CA ARG A 240 -5.42 7.29 -4.48
C ARG A 240 -6.62 8.13 -4.88
N LEU A 241 -7.31 7.70 -5.93
CA LEU A 241 -8.56 8.27 -6.42
C LEU A 241 -9.57 7.12 -6.50
N PRO A 242 -10.88 7.42 -6.49
CA PRO A 242 -11.89 6.43 -6.84
C PRO A 242 -11.55 5.79 -8.19
N THR A 243 -11.38 4.48 -8.21
CA THR A 243 -11.00 3.71 -9.41
C THR A 243 -12.04 2.62 -9.65
N ARG A 244 -12.57 2.50 -10.87
CA ARG A 244 -13.52 1.44 -11.23
C ARG A 244 -12.84 0.16 -11.71
N HIS A 245 -11.72 0.29 -12.42
CA HIS A 245 -10.98 -0.86 -12.92
C HIS A 245 -9.47 -0.60 -12.85
N LEU A 246 -8.74 -1.55 -12.28
CA LEU A 246 -7.28 -1.54 -12.24
C LEU A 246 -6.76 -2.83 -12.87
N ALA A 247 -5.90 -2.71 -13.87
CA ALA A 247 -5.13 -3.82 -14.42
C ALA A 247 -3.62 -3.53 -14.37
N VAL A 248 -2.85 -4.58 -14.11
CA VAL A 248 -1.39 -4.58 -14.07
C VAL A 248 -0.87 -5.66 -15.01
N ARG A 249 0.08 -5.30 -15.86
CA ARG A 249 0.84 -6.21 -16.71
C ARG A 249 2.32 -6.16 -16.37
N LEU A 250 2.91 -7.30 -16.03
CA LEU A 250 4.36 -7.45 -16.04
C LEU A 250 4.79 -8.14 -17.33
N ASP A 251 5.87 -7.65 -17.91
CA ASP A 251 6.42 -8.15 -19.14
C ASP A 251 7.91 -8.45 -18.90
N LEU A 252 8.21 -9.74 -18.71
CA LEU A 252 9.52 -10.26 -18.27
C LEU A 252 10.11 -11.21 -19.32
N PRO A 253 11.43 -11.40 -19.40
CA PRO A 253 12.03 -12.31 -20.39
C PRO A 253 11.77 -13.78 -19.98
N VAL A 254 11.35 -14.63 -20.93
CA VAL A 254 11.12 -16.07 -20.67
C VAL A 254 12.42 -16.76 -20.27
N GLU A 255 13.56 -16.39 -20.88
CA GLU A 255 14.85 -17.04 -20.59
C GLU A 255 15.29 -16.92 -19.13
N LEU A 256 14.78 -15.93 -18.40
CA LEU A 256 15.08 -15.74 -16.97
C LEU A 256 14.24 -16.64 -16.04
N ASP A 257 13.31 -17.43 -16.59
CA ASP A 257 12.32 -18.25 -15.88
C ASP A 257 11.67 -17.50 -14.69
N PRO A 258 10.87 -16.45 -14.98
CA PRO A 258 10.26 -15.62 -13.95
C PRO A 258 9.13 -16.34 -13.21
N GLN A 259 9.11 -16.17 -11.88
CA GLN A 259 7.96 -16.46 -11.05
C GLN A 259 7.40 -15.18 -10.48
N VAL A 260 6.08 -15.00 -10.56
CA VAL A 260 5.37 -13.80 -10.08
C VAL A 260 4.30 -14.21 -9.07
N TRP A 261 4.22 -13.47 -7.97
CA TRP A 261 3.14 -13.53 -6.98
C TRP A 261 2.69 -12.11 -6.65
N GLY A 262 1.63 -11.95 -5.87
CA GLY A 262 1.22 -10.62 -5.46
C GLY A 262 0.44 -10.59 -4.16
N VAL A 263 0.36 -9.38 -3.62
CA VAL A 263 -0.26 -9.06 -2.35
C VAL A 263 -1.10 -7.80 -2.47
N GLU A 264 -2.21 -7.74 -1.75
CA GLU A 264 -3.01 -6.53 -1.55
C GLU A 264 -2.92 -6.06 -0.09
N THR A 265 -2.94 -4.74 0.12
CA THR A 265 -3.02 -4.12 1.44
C THR A 265 -4.20 -3.16 1.45
N SER A 266 -5.15 -3.32 2.37
CA SER A 266 -6.28 -2.41 2.53
C SER A 266 -6.09 -1.42 3.69
N LEU A 267 -7.05 -0.51 3.91
CA LEU A 267 -7.06 0.45 5.03
C LEU A 267 -6.90 -0.21 6.42
N SER A 268 -7.28 -1.48 6.58
CA SER A 268 -7.07 -2.24 7.83
C SER A 268 -5.59 -2.60 8.08
N SER A 269 -4.69 -2.29 7.15
CA SER A 269 -3.26 -2.61 7.20
C SER A 269 -2.95 -4.12 7.26
N GLU A 270 -3.90 -4.97 6.90
CA GLU A 270 -3.66 -6.40 6.66
C GLU A 270 -3.19 -6.58 5.22
N GLU A 271 -1.99 -7.14 5.07
CA GLU A 271 -1.44 -7.57 3.78
C GLU A 271 -1.88 -9.01 3.54
N GLY A 272 -2.64 -9.25 2.48
CA GLY A 272 -3.15 -10.56 2.09
C GLY A 272 -2.79 -10.89 0.64
N PRO A 273 -2.97 -12.14 0.20
CA PRO A 273 -2.79 -12.51 -1.20
C PRO A 273 -3.78 -11.75 -2.09
N LEU A 274 -3.42 -11.52 -3.36
CA LEU A 274 -4.37 -10.97 -4.33
C LEU A 274 -5.60 -11.88 -4.44
N ARG A 275 -6.80 -11.29 -4.39
CA ARG A 275 -8.07 -12.04 -4.46
C ARG A 275 -8.28 -12.74 -5.80
N THR A 276 -7.71 -12.19 -6.86
CA THR A 276 -7.79 -12.70 -8.22
C THR A 276 -6.43 -13.22 -8.66
N GLN A 277 -6.44 -14.31 -9.42
CA GLN A 277 -5.22 -14.97 -9.86
C GLN A 277 -4.47 -14.14 -10.91
N ILE A 278 -3.13 -14.15 -10.83
CA ILE A 278 -2.26 -13.62 -11.88
C ILE A 278 -2.22 -14.64 -13.04
N GLN A 279 -2.60 -14.22 -14.23
CA GLN A 279 -2.58 -15.04 -15.44
C GLN A 279 -1.23 -14.89 -16.14
N ARG A 280 -0.55 -16.01 -16.41
CA ARG A 280 0.67 -16.04 -17.23
C ARG A 280 0.35 -16.48 -18.65
N HIS A 281 0.92 -15.77 -19.62
CA HIS A 281 0.96 -16.19 -21.03
C HIS A 281 2.32 -15.84 -21.63
N ASP A 282 2.85 -16.71 -22.48
CA ASP A 282 4.17 -16.50 -23.09
C ASP A 282 3.98 -16.12 -24.57
N GLN A 283 4.61 -15.03 -25.01
CA GLN A 283 4.51 -14.52 -26.38
C GLN A 283 5.85 -13.93 -26.83
N GLY A 284 6.40 -14.43 -27.94
CA GLY A 284 7.59 -13.83 -28.57
C GLY A 284 8.83 -13.76 -27.66
N GLY A 285 9.08 -14.79 -26.84
CA GLY A 285 10.19 -14.81 -25.87
C GLY A 285 9.93 -14.01 -24.59
N ARG A 286 8.72 -13.46 -24.43
CA ARG A 286 8.29 -12.67 -23.27
C ARG A 286 7.26 -13.44 -22.44
N ALA A 287 7.45 -13.48 -21.13
CA ALA A 287 6.50 -14.00 -20.16
C ALA A 287 5.67 -12.81 -19.65
N LEU A 288 4.39 -12.80 -20.04
CA LEU A 288 3.45 -11.75 -19.72
C LEU A 288 2.56 -12.20 -18.55
N PHE A 289 2.53 -11.40 -17.49
CA PHE A 289 1.73 -11.65 -16.30
C PHE A 289 0.67 -10.57 -16.16
N ASP A 290 -0.59 -10.95 -16.33
CA ASP A 290 -1.74 -10.07 -16.22
C ASP A 290 -2.48 -10.29 -14.91
N TRP A 291 -2.88 -9.18 -14.30
CA TRP A 291 -3.73 -9.19 -13.12
C TRP A 291 -4.68 -7.98 -13.15
N SER A 292 -5.91 -8.16 -12.70
CA SER A 292 -6.88 -7.06 -12.61
C SER A 292 -7.84 -7.23 -11.44
N THR A 293 -8.47 -6.10 -11.07
CA THR A 293 -9.52 -6.01 -10.07
C THR A 293 -10.49 -4.88 -10.42
N ASP A 294 -11.77 -5.09 -10.10
CA ASP A 294 -12.83 -4.11 -10.24
C ASP A 294 -13.15 -3.46 -8.89
N ASP A 295 -13.53 -2.18 -8.93
CA ASP A 295 -13.88 -1.34 -7.79
C ASP A 295 -12.93 -1.47 -6.58
N PRO A 296 -11.59 -1.36 -6.78
CA PRO A 296 -10.65 -1.52 -5.69
C PRO A 296 -10.86 -0.46 -4.60
N PRO A 297 -10.77 -0.80 -3.31
CA PRO A 297 -10.99 0.14 -2.22
C PRO A 297 -10.02 1.33 -2.27
N LEU A 298 -10.53 2.52 -1.93
CA LEU A 298 -9.68 3.70 -1.79
C LEU A 298 -8.57 3.44 -0.75
N ASN A 299 -7.35 3.91 -1.05
CA ASN A 299 -6.12 3.67 -0.30
C ASN A 299 -5.57 2.24 -0.33
N ALA A 300 -6.22 1.30 -1.01
CA ALA A 300 -5.66 -0.03 -1.23
C ALA A 300 -4.34 0.04 -2.01
N ARG A 301 -3.47 -0.94 -1.78
CA ARG A 301 -2.20 -1.11 -2.49
C ARG A 301 -2.13 -2.52 -3.03
N TYR A 302 -1.82 -2.67 -4.31
CA TYR A 302 -1.63 -3.96 -4.96
C TYR A 302 -0.18 -4.04 -5.41
N ARG A 303 0.54 -5.03 -4.92
CA ARG A 303 1.96 -5.23 -5.21
C ARG A 303 2.17 -6.59 -5.85
N LEU A 304 2.63 -6.61 -7.09
CA LEU A 304 3.16 -7.80 -7.73
C LEU A 304 4.65 -7.87 -7.43
N GLN A 305 5.17 -9.07 -7.16
CA GLN A 305 6.56 -9.34 -6.85
C GLN A 305 7.04 -10.50 -7.73
N TRP A 306 8.33 -10.56 -8.02
CA TRP A 306 8.88 -11.64 -8.83
C TRP A 306 10.24 -12.12 -8.38
N ARG A 307 10.67 -13.24 -8.95
CA ARG A 307 12.05 -13.72 -8.90
C ARG A 307 12.40 -14.40 -10.23
N PHE A 308 13.66 -14.33 -10.61
CA PHE A 308 14.19 -15.08 -11.74
C PHE A 308 14.87 -16.34 -11.21
N ARG A 309 14.66 -17.48 -11.86
CA ARG A 309 15.39 -18.72 -11.54
C ARG A 309 16.72 -18.80 -12.29
N ASN A 310 16.80 -18.19 -13.46
CA ASN A 310 18.05 -18.09 -14.22
C ASN A 310 18.66 -16.70 -14.01
N GLN A 311 19.99 -16.65 -13.89
CA GLN A 311 20.73 -15.40 -13.65
C GLN A 311 20.94 -14.67 -14.99
N PRO A 312 20.71 -13.34 -15.08
CA PRO A 312 21.00 -12.59 -16.30
C PRO A 312 22.52 -12.52 -16.57
N PRO A 313 22.94 -12.50 -17.84
CA PRO A 313 24.35 -12.62 -18.24
C PRO A 313 25.31 -11.51 -17.74
N ASP A 314 24.79 -10.34 -17.36
CA ASP A 314 25.59 -9.18 -16.89
C ASP A 314 25.44 -8.89 -15.38
N ALA A 315 25.13 -9.91 -14.56
CA ALA A 315 25.15 -9.73 -13.11
C ALA A 315 26.61 -9.53 -12.65
N GLU A 316 26.93 -8.36 -12.08
CA GLU A 316 28.08 -8.28 -11.16
C GLU A 316 27.94 -9.39 -10.12
N PRO A 317 29.06 -9.93 -9.59
CA PRO A 317 29.00 -10.96 -8.57
C PRO A 317 28.32 -10.38 -7.32
N ASP A 318 27.00 -10.52 -7.26
CA ASP A 318 26.29 -10.64 -6.00
C ASP A 318 27.04 -11.74 -5.26
N GLY A 319 27.67 -11.37 -4.14
CA GLY A 319 28.28 -12.30 -3.20
C GLY A 319 27.34 -13.49 -2.95
N PRO A 320 27.93 -14.62 -2.56
CA PRO A 320 27.53 -15.96 -2.98
C PRO A 320 26.02 -16.16 -3.14
N ALA A 321 25.65 -16.65 -4.33
CA ALA A 321 24.30 -17.04 -4.69
C ALA A 321 23.61 -17.87 -3.61
N THR A 322 22.67 -17.25 -2.89
CA THR A 322 21.52 -17.94 -2.29
C THR A 322 20.35 -16.96 -2.25
N GLY A 323 19.29 -17.27 -2.99
CA GLY A 323 18.04 -16.54 -2.90
C GLY A 323 17.41 -16.76 -1.52
N VAL A 324 17.50 -15.76 -0.66
CA VAL A 324 16.70 -15.63 0.55
C VAL A 324 16.66 -14.13 0.86
N GLY A 325 15.52 -13.45 0.68
CA GLY A 325 15.39 -12.13 1.31
C GLY A 325 15.66 -12.30 2.80
N VAL A 326 16.50 -11.46 3.42
CA VAL A 326 16.91 -11.56 4.85
C VAL A 326 15.77 -12.15 5.65
N ARG A 327 15.90 -13.43 6.05
CA ARG A 327 14.80 -14.12 6.75
C ARG A 327 14.44 -13.29 7.97
N ALA A 328 13.21 -13.42 8.44
CA ALA A 328 12.90 -12.76 9.70
C ALA A 328 13.84 -13.28 10.81
N SER A 329 14.24 -14.55 10.74
CA SER A 329 15.33 -15.12 11.56
C SER A 329 16.68 -14.40 11.40
N ASP A 330 17.07 -13.98 10.18
CA ASP A 330 18.30 -13.22 9.96
C ASP A 330 18.21 -11.80 10.56
N ARG A 331 17.03 -11.17 10.53
CA ARG A 331 16.80 -9.89 11.23
C ARG A 331 16.90 -10.05 12.75
N MET A 332 16.32 -11.12 13.30
CA MET A 332 16.43 -11.44 14.73
C MET A 332 17.88 -11.70 15.12
N ARG A 333 18.62 -12.46 14.30
CA ARG A 333 20.06 -12.67 14.46
C ARG A 333 20.84 -11.35 14.47
N GLY A 334 20.50 -10.42 13.57
CA GLY A 334 21.16 -9.11 13.45
C GLY A 334 21.06 -8.22 14.69
N ILE A 335 20.08 -8.42 15.56
CA ILE A 335 19.97 -7.70 16.85
C ILE A 335 20.55 -8.48 18.03
N GLY A 336 21.11 -9.67 17.80
CA GLY A 336 21.73 -10.51 18.81
C GLY A 336 20.84 -11.65 19.32
N VAL A 337 19.71 -11.94 18.67
CA VAL A 337 18.90 -13.11 19.04
C VAL A 337 19.54 -14.40 18.51
N VAL A 338 19.92 -15.27 19.42
CA VAL A 338 20.41 -16.62 19.16
C VAL A 338 19.34 -17.43 18.42
N GLN A 339 19.74 -18.13 17.37
CA GLN A 339 18.83 -18.87 16.49
C GLN A 339 18.81 -20.37 16.83
N ARG A 340 17.69 -21.05 16.53
CA ARG A 340 17.49 -22.49 16.75
C ARG A 340 18.62 -23.29 16.10
N GLY A 341 19.18 -24.22 16.87
CA GLY A 341 20.38 -24.98 16.51
C GLY A 341 21.60 -24.62 17.34
N ASP A 342 21.54 -23.50 18.06
CA ASP A 342 22.52 -23.16 19.10
C ASP A 342 22.24 -23.96 20.39
N ASP A 343 23.29 -24.56 20.96
CA ASP A 343 23.22 -25.37 22.17
C ASP A 343 22.71 -24.59 23.38
N LEU A 344 22.93 -23.27 23.43
CA LEU A 344 22.49 -22.44 24.55
C LEU A 344 20.97 -22.46 24.71
N LEU A 345 20.21 -22.56 23.62
CA LEU A 345 18.74 -22.64 23.65
C LEU A 345 18.22 -23.97 24.20
N ARG A 346 19.10 -24.96 24.37
CA ARG A 346 18.80 -26.29 24.91
C ARG A 346 19.34 -26.50 26.32
N GLN A 347 19.99 -25.49 26.91
CA GLN A 347 20.56 -25.56 28.25
C GLN A 347 19.64 -24.87 29.26
N PRO A 348 19.32 -25.52 30.39
CA PRO A 348 18.65 -24.84 31.51
C PRO A 348 19.46 -23.64 32.00
N ALA A 349 18.79 -22.51 32.17
CA ALA A 349 19.39 -21.26 32.59
C ALA A 349 19.78 -21.30 34.08
N ARG A 350 20.91 -20.67 34.41
CA ARG A 350 21.40 -20.55 35.79
C ARG A 350 20.55 -19.57 36.58
N GLN A 351 20.13 -19.96 37.78
CA GLN A 351 19.46 -19.06 38.71
C GLN A 351 20.42 -18.00 39.28
N PHE A 352 19.90 -16.80 39.52
CA PHE A 352 20.60 -15.75 40.26
C PHE A 352 20.61 -16.05 41.77
N ASP A 353 21.75 -15.84 42.42
CA ASP A 353 21.89 -15.72 43.88
C ASP A 353 21.53 -14.29 44.30
N LEU A 354 20.23 -14.02 44.48
CA LEU A 354 19.72 -12.70 44.89
C LEU A 354 19.65 -12.61 46.42
N PRO A 355 20.00 -11.44 47.01
CA PRO A 355 20.31 -10.16 46.36
C PRO A 355 21.78 -9.98 45.93
N ARG A 356 22.67 -10.93 46.21
CA ARG A 356 24.12 -10.77 45.94
C ARG A 356 24.45 -10.48 44.48
N GLN A 357 23.62 -10.99 43.56
CA GLN A 357 23.74 -10.80 42.12
C GLN A 357 22.72 -9.80 41.54
N GLU A 358 22.14 -8.92 42.36
CA GLU A 358 21.13 -7.93 41.91
C GLU A 358 21.64 -7.11 40.72
N ARG A 359 22.87 -6.60 40.80
CA ARG A 359 23.47 -5.82 39.70
C ARG A 359 23.52 -6.61 38.39
N THR A 360 23.94 -7.88 38.46
CA THR A 360 23.97 -8.76 37.28
C THR A 360 22.56 -9.03 36.76
N ALA A 361 21.58 -9.23 37.63
CA ALA A 361 20.19 -9.40 37.24
C ALA A 361 19.64 -8.15 36.52
N ARG A 362 19.92 -6.95 37.05
CA ARG A 362 19.54 -5.68 36.42
C ARG A 362 20.19 -5.51 35.05
N ASP A 363 21.50 -5.73 34.95
CA ASP A 363 22.22 -5.64 33.66
C ASP A 363 21.63 -6.58 32.60
N VAL A 364 21.19 -7.78 32.98
CA VAL A 364 20.54 -8.74 32.08
C VAL A 364 19.14 -8.24 31.69
N VAL A 365 18.33 -7.81 32.66
CA VAL A 365 16.97 -7.28 32.41
C VAL A 365 17.02 -6.04 31.51
N ASP A 366 17.96 -5.13 31.72
CA ASP A 366 18.14 -3.93 30.90
C ASP A 366 18.45 -4.29 29.44
N ARG A 367 19.27 -5.33 29.21
CA ARG A 367 19.55 -5.85 27.85
C ARG A 367 18.32 -6.47 27.19
N LEU A 368 17.48 -7.17 27.96
CA LEU A 368 16.22 -7.73 27.46
C LEU A 368 15.26 -6.60 27.07
N CYS A 369 15.06 -5.61 27.95
CA CYS A 369 14.25 -4.43 27.69
C CYS A 369 14.74 -3.63 26.47
N ALA A 370 16.04 -3.39 26.36
CA ALA A 370 16.65 -2.71 25.21
C ALA A 370 16.44 -3.50 23.91
N THR A 371 16.55 -4.83 23.95
CA THR A 371 16.27 -5.67 22.77
C THR A 371 14.79 -5.63 22.40
N LEU A 372 13.86 -5.71 23.37
CA LEU A 372 12.43 -5.56 23.11
C LEU A 372 12.07 -4.19 22.50
N ALA A 373 12.80 -3.13 22.84
CA ALA A 373 12.64 -1.82 22.18
C ALA A 373 13.12 -1.86 20.72
N ARG A 374 14.29 -2.44 20.44
CA ARG A 374 14.81 -2.63 19.07
C ARG A 374 13.92 -3.54 18.22
N LEU A 375 13.27 -4.52 18.85
CA LEU A 375 12.33 -5.42 18.18
C LEU A 375 11.10 -4.70 17.63
N ASP A 376 10.62 -3.64 18.30
CA ASP A 376 9.49 -2.84 17.83
C ASP A 376 9.81 -2.10 16.53
N GLU A 377 11.08 -1.75 16.29
CA GLU A 377 11.54 -1.16 15.03
C GLU A 377 11.54 -2.17 13.88
N LEU A 378 11.63 -3.47 14.18
CA LEU A 378 11.78 -4.55 13.20
C LEU A 378 10.49 -5.29 12.88
N HIS A 379 9.58 -5.43 13.85
CA HIS A 379 8.33 -6.14 13.67
C HIS A 379 7.23 -5.63 14.62
N PRO A 380 6.04 -5.23 14.12
CA PRO A 380 4.95 -4.79 14.98
C PRO A 380 4.28 -5.99 15.66
N PHE A 381 4.62 -6.24 16.93
CA PHE A 381 3.97 -7.28 17.74
C PHE A 381 2.60 -6.80 18.26
N ARG A 382 1.52 -7.34 17.69
CA ARG A 382 0.12 -7.03 18.09
C ARG A 382 -0.41 -7.93 19.23
N LYS A 383 0.15 -9.12 19.42
CA LYS A 383 -0.30 -10.13 20.41
C LYS A 383 0.53 -10.12 21.71
N GLY A 384 1.40 -9.13 21.88
CA GLY A 384 2.47 -9.15 22.88
C GLY A 384 3.73 -9.86 22.38
N VAL A 385 4.81 -9.74 23.14
CA VAL A 385 6.12 -10.32 22.84
C VAL A 385 6.89 -10.55 24.13
N GLY A 386 7.59 -11.68 24.22
CA GLY A 386 8.53 -11.95 25.29
C GLY A 386 9.93 -12.19 24.75
N ILE A 387 10.92 -12.11 25.65
CA ILE A 387 12.28 -12.54 25.39
C ILE A 387 12.93 -13.05 26.68
N ALA A 388 13.64 -14.17 26.57
CA ALA A 388 14.40 -14.79 27.64
C ALA A 388 15.91 -14.58 27.45
N ALA A 389 16.67 -14.48 28.54
CA ALA A 389 18.11 -14.25 28.49
C ALA A 389 18.90 -15.26 27.63
N PRO A 390 18.58 -16.56 27.60
CA PRO A 390 19.26 -17.51 26.71
C PRO A 390 19.16 -17.14 25.24
N GLN A 391 18.06 -16.48 24.82
CA GLN A 391 17.90 -16.00 23.45
C GLN A 391 18.86 -14.86 23.10
N LEU A 392 19.52 -14.23 24.07
CA LEU A 392 20.53 -13.19 23.85
C LEU A 392 21.96 -13.64 24.15
N GLY A 393 22.20 -14.95 24.27
CA GLY A 393 23.53 -15.45 24.60
C GLY A 393 23.82 -15.46 26.11
N HIS A 394 22.81 -15.24 26.96
CA HIS A 394 22.98 -15.14 28.41
C HIS A 394 22.27 -16.30 29.12
N GLY A 395 23.03 -17.28 29.63
CA GLY A 395 22.48 -18.43 30.36
C GLY A 395 21.96 -18.13 31.77
N TRP A 396 21.25 -17.03 31.98
CA TRP A 396 20.67 -16.62 33.26
C TRP A 396 19.14 -16.76 33.26
N ALA A 397 18.55 -17.09 34.42
CA ALA A 397 17.11 -17.29 34.57
C ALA A 397 16.34 -15.95 34.66
N ALA A 398 16.36 -15.17 33.57
CA ALA A 398 15.61 -13.92 33.45
C ALA A 398 14.82 -13.87 32.15
N ALA A 399 13.58 -13.38 32.23
CA ALA A 399 12.73 -13.12 31.08
C ALA A 399 11.97 -11.80 31.25
N VAL A 400 11.65 -11.16 30.13
CA VAL A 400 10.78 -9.98 30.09
C VAL A 400 9.67 -10.21 29.09
N VAL A 401 8.42 -10.02 29.53
CA VAL A 401 7.22 -10.15 28.71
C VAL A 401 6.53 -8.80 28.61
N ARG A 402 6.27 -8.35 27.39
CA ARG A 402 5.45 -7.19 27.10
C ARG A 402 4.07 -7.65 26.61
N PRO A 403 2.98 -7.36 27.34
CA PRO A 403 1.62 -7.67 26.90
C PRO A 403 1.25 -6.96 25.58
N ALA A 404 0.10 -7.36 25.01
CA ALA A 404 -0.46 -6.71 23.82
C ALA A 404 -0.86 -5.25 24.09
N ASP A 405 -1.37 -4.96 25.29
CA ASP A 405 -1.60 -3.59 25.76
C ASP A 405 -0.27 -2.90 26.01
N ARG A 406 0.05 -1.91 25.17
CA ARG A 406 1.31 -1.16 25.22
C ARG A 406 1.36 -0.15 26.36
N ALA A 407 0.24 0.13 27.01
CA ALA A 407 0.20 0.96 28.22
C ALA A 407 0.56 0.16 29.49
N ALA A 408 0.49 -1.17 29.44
CA ALA A 408 0.86 -2.04 30.55
C ALA A 408 2.39 -2.10 30.71
N GLU A 409 2.85 -2.12 31.97
CA GLU A 409 4.26 -2.29 32.27
C GLU A 409 4.74 -3.69 31.84
N PRO A 410 5.98 -3.82 31.32
CA PRO A 410 6.56 -5.13 31.04
C PRO A 410 6.66 -5.97 32.32
N VAL A 411 6.27 -7.23 32.21
CA VAL A 411 6.43 -8.21 33.28
C VAL A 411 7.89 -8.67 33.27
N VAL A 412 8.61 -8.43 34.36
CA VAL A 412 9.97 -8.91 34.58
C VAL A 412 9.93 -10.15 35.47
N LEU A 413 10.59 -11.22 35.04
CA LEU A 413 10.63 -12.49 35.74
C LEU A 413 12.08 -12.88 36.05
N LEU A 414 12.40 -13.03 37.33
CA LEU A 414 13.71 -13.50 37.80
C LEU A 414 13.55 -14.85 38.49
N ASN A 415 14.39 -15.83 38.14
CA ASN A 415 14.30 -17.20 38.61
C ASN A 415 12.86 -17.79 38.56
N PRO A 416 12.06 -17.54 37.49
CA PRO A 416 10.65 -17.95 37.51
C PRO A 416 10.52 -19.47 37.43
N ARG A 417 9.47 -20.00 38.08
CA ARG A 417 9.00 -21.38 37.93
C ARG A 417 7.48 -21.43 37.99
N ILE A 418 6.86 -22.24 37.12
CA ILE A 418 5.43 -22.52 37.21
C ILE A 418 5.21 -23.44 38.42
N VAL A 419 4.38 -23.01 39.37
CA VAL A 419 4.07 -23.76 40.60
C VAL A 419 2.67 -24.38 40.57
N ASP A 420 1.76 -23.81 39.78
CA ASP A 420 0.43 -24.38 39.52
C ASP A 420 -0.07 -24.00 38.12
N SER A 421 -1.00 -24.77 37.57
CA SER A 421 -1.62 -24.52 36.27
C SER A 421 -3.06 -25.00 36.24
N ALA A 422 -3.95 -24.21 35.63
CA ALA A 422 -5.35 -24.61 35.47
C ALA A 422 -5.49 -25.85 34.56
N PRO A 423 -6.53 -26.69 34.79
CA PRO A 423 -6.82 -27.83 33.93
C PRO A 423 -7.35 -27.42 32.55
N ASP A 424 -7.96 -26.23 32.44
CA ASP A 424 -8.46 -25.71 31.18
C ASP A 424 -7.30 -25.25 30.29
N THR A 425 -7.29 -25.71 29.04
CA THR A 425 -6.23 -25.46 28.06
C THR A 425 -6.80 -24.94 26.75
N ASP A 426 -6.01 -24.16 26.01
CA ASP A 426 -6.28 -23.79 24.63
C ASP A 426 -5.13 -24.16 23.69
N GLU A 427 -5.43 -24.24 22.39
CA GLU A 427 -4.43 -24.42 21.33
C GLU A 427 -4.36 -23.18 20.47
N GLN A 428 -3.19 -22.56 20.41
CA GLN A 428 -2.97 -21.36 19.60
C GLN A 428 -1.63 -21.45 18.88
N TYR A 429 -1.54 -20.76 17.76
CA TYR A 429 -0.28 -20.62 17.05
C TYR A 429 0.69 -19.71 17.81
N GLU A 430 1.88 -20.25 18.08
CA GLU A 430 3.03 -19.54 18.64
C GLU A 430 4.10 -19.31 17.58
N GLY A 431 4.94 -18.31 17.81
CA GLY A 431 6.18 -18.08 17.08
C GLY A 431 7.31 -17.79 18.07
N CYS A 432 8.56 -17.95 17.64
CA CYS A 432 9.74 -17.73 18.49
C CYS A 432 10.75 -16.82 17.77
N LEU A 433 11.33 -15.87 18.50
CA LEU A 433 12.36 -14.97 17.96
C LEU A 433 13.62 -15.71 17.48
N SER A 434 13.91 -16.88 18.07
CA SER A 434 15.04 -17.74 17.70
C SER A 434 14.81 -18.55 16.42
N PHE A 435 13.59 -18.58 15.87
CA PHE A 435 13.31 -19.21 14.58
C PHE A 435 12.01 -18.63 14.01
N PHE A 436 12.08 -17.35 13.69
CA PHE A 436 10.91 -16.52 13.46
C PHE A 436 10.07 -16.91 12.25
N ASP A 437 10.65 -17.61 11.28
CA ASP A 437 10.02 -17.88 9.98
C ASP A 437 8.91 -18.95 10.03
N HIS A 438 8.66 -19.54 11.20
CA HIS A 438 7.65 -20.60 11.36
C HIS A 438 6.69 -20.32 12.53
N ARG A 439 5.51 -20.92 12.46
CA ARG A 439 4.51 -20.98 13.52
C ARG A 439 4.17 -22.44 13.81
N GLY A 440 3.87 -22.74 15.06
CA GLY A 440 3.33 -24.04 15.45
C GLY A 440 2.13 -23.89 16.35
N LEU A 441 1.17 -24.80 16.21
CA LEU A 441 0.00 -24.88 17.07
C LEU A 441 0.41 -25.54 18.39
N VAL A 442 0.24 -24.84 19.51
CA VAL A 442 0.76 -25.26 20.82
C VAL A 442 -0.36 -25.26 21.87
N PRO A 443 -0.59 -26.38 22.58
CA PRO A 443 -1.47 -26.41 23.74
C PRO A 443 -0.83 -25.71 24.93
N ARG A 444 -1.58 -24.84 25.62
CA ARG A 444 -1.16 -24.18 26.88
C ARG A 444 -2.31 -24.15 27.88
N PRO A 445 -2.04 -24.20 29.20
CA PRO A 445 -3.03 -23.85 30.21
C PRO A 445 -3.51 -22.41 30.06
N LEU A 446 -4.80 -22.17 30.25
CA LEU A 446 -5.40 -20.84 30.24
C LEU A 446 -4.97 -19.99 31.44
N ARG A 447 -4.50 -20.60 32.52
CA ARG A 447 -3.94 -19.91 33.69
C ARG A 447 -2.75 -20.66 34.25
N ILE A 448 -1.73 -19.91 34.67
CA ILE A 448 -0.57 -20.43 35.39
C ILE A 448 -0.26 -19.56 36.60
N ASP A 449 0.19 -20.18 37.68
CA ASP A 449 0.76 -19.48 38.83
C ASP A 449 2.27 -19.64 38.81
N VAL A 450 2.99 -18.52 38.85
CA VAL A 450 4.45 -18.48 38.70
C VAL A 450 5.07 -17.92 39.96
N GLU A 451 5.91 -18.72 40.61
CA GLU A 451 6.82 -18.21 41.65
C GLU A 451 8.03 -17.57 40.96
N HIS A 452 8.36 -16.33 41.33
CA HIS A 452 9.55 -15.62 40.84
C HIS A 452 10.15 -14.73 41.93
N ALA A 453 11.39 -14.32 41.74
CA ALA A 453 12.16 -13.54 42.70
C ALA A 453 12.07 -12.04 42.46
N GLN A 454 12.08 -11.26 43.53
CA GLN A 454 12.31 -9.83 43.52
C GLN A 454 13.81 -9.51 43.57
N TRP A 455 14.16 -8.24 43.34
CA TRP A 455 15.54 -7.75 43.38
C TRP A 455 16.26 -8.04 44.71
N ASP A 456 15.52 -8.04 45.82
CA ASP A 456 16.02 -8.32 47.16
C ASP A 456 16.18 -9.83 47.47
N GLY A 457 15.79 -10.70 46.53
CA GLY A 457 15.81 -12.16 46.68
C GLY A 457 14.56 -12.77 47.32
N SER A 458 13.61 -11.95 47.79
CA SER A 458 12.30 -12.43 48.23
C SER A 458 11.53 -13.06 47.07
N ARG A 459 10.67 -14.03 47.36
CA ARG A 459 9.86 -14.73 46.34
C ARG A 459 8.41 -14.32 46.45
N LEU A 460 7.76 -14.19 45.31
CA LEU A 460 6.31 -13.98 45.22
C LEU A 460 5.71 -14.90 44.16
N ILE A 461 4.40 -15.13 44.26
CA ILE A 461 3.63 -15.88 43.28
C ILE A 461 2.73 -14.91 42.54
N THR A 462 2.75 -14.95 41.22
CA THR A 462 1.86 -14.17 40.35
C THR A 462 1.05 -15.10 39.47
N SER A 463 -0.27 -14.92 39.49
CA SER A 463 -1.19 -15.59 38.57
C SER A 463 -1.25 -14.85 37.24
N PHE A 464 -1.05 -15.57 36.15
CA PHE A 464 -1.19 -15.07 34.79
C PHE A 464 -2.31 -15.84 34.08
N GLU A 465 -3.10 -15.12 33.28
CA GLU A 465 -4.26 -15.68 32.58
C GLU A 465 -4.20 -15.39 31.08
N TYR A 466 -4.86 -16.26 30.30
CA TYR A 466 -5.08 -16.19 28.86
C TYR A 466 -3.80 -15.90 28.07
N ALA A 467 -3.80 -14.83 27.28
CA ALA A 467 -2.69 -14.39 26.45
C ALA A 467 -1.38 -14.21 27.22
N VAL A 468 -1.44 -13.62 28.41
CA VAL A 468 -0.24 -13.33 29.21
C VAL A 468 0.31 -14.62 29.81
N ALA A 469 -0.56 -15.54 30.27
CA ALA A 469 -0.15 -16.89 30.69
C ALA A 469 0.65 -17.61 29.60
N ARG A 470 0.17 -17.58 28.35
CA ARG A 470 0.86 -18.18 27.20
C ARG A 470 2.23 -17.56 26.94
N LEU A 471 2.32 -16.23 26.93
CA LEU A 471 3.59 -15.52 26.75
C LEU A 471 4.59 -15.88 27.87
N VAL A 472 4.15 -15.83 29.13
CA VAL A 472 4.99 -16.17 30.27
C VAL A 472 5.45 -17.63 30.24
N ALA A 473 4.55 -18.57 29.93
CA ALA A 473 4.89 -19.99 29.80
C ALA A 473 5.93 -20.23 28.69
N HIS A 474 5.82 -19.51 27.57
CA HIS A 474 6.79 -19.58 26.47
C HIS A 474 8.18 -19.12 26.91
N GLU A 475 8.28 -18.01 27.63
CA GLU A 475 9.59 -17.54 28.10
C GLU A 475 10.17 -18.43 29.20
N ILE A 476 9.33 -19.01 30.07
CA ILE A 476 9.79 -20.00 31.06
C ILE A 476 10.34 -21.26 30.36
N ASP A 477 9.71 -21.74 29.29
CA ASP A 477 10.26 -22.86 28.51
C ASP A 477 11.69 -22.55 28.02
N HIS A 478 11.94 -21.34 27.53
CA HIS A 478 13.28 -20.93 27.12
C HIS A 478 14.30 -20.98 28.25
N LEU A 479 13.91 -20.63 29.48
CA LEU A 479 14.77 -20.72 30.66
C LEU A 479 15.03 -22.18 31.08
N GLU A 480 14.16 -23.11 30.71
CA GLU A 480 14.31 -24.54 30.95
C GLU A 480 15.07 -25.26 29.80
N GLY A 481 15.49 -24.55 28.76
CA GLY A 481 16.12 -25.14 27.57
C GLY A 481 15.11 -25.83 26.63
N ARG A 482 13.83 -25.48 26.74
CA ARG A 482 12.72 -26.01 25.92
C ARG A 482 12.31 -24.97 24.90
N LEU A 483 11.87 -25.45 23.73
CA LEU A 483 11.29 -24.63 22.68
C LEU A 483 9.82 -25.02 22.53
N TYR A 484 8.98 -24.11 22.02
CA TYR A 484 7.55 -24.42 21.85
C TYR A 484 7.29 -25.65 20.97
N VAL A 485 8.21 -25.99 20.07
CA VAL A 485 8.14 -27.18 19.21
C VAL A 485 8.16 -28.48 20.00
N ASP A 486 8.71 -28.47 21.21
CA ASP A 486 8.73 -29.64 22.11
C ASP A 486 7.36 -29.83 22.80
N ARG A 487 6.47 -28.82 22.75
CA ARG A 487 5.10 -28.84 23.29
C ARG A 487 4.05 -29.19 22.22
N MET A 488 4.42 -29.19 20.94
CA MET A 488 3.49 -29.47 19.83
C MET A 488 3.06 -30.94 19.85
N ALA A 489 1.82 -31.21 19.41
CA ALA A 489 1.35 -32.58 19.27
C ALA A 489 2.20 -33.36 18.23
N PRO A 490 2.48 -34.66 18.45
CA PRO A 490 3.30 -35.45 17.54
C PRO A 490 2.76 -35.44 16.10
N GLY A 491 3.64 -35.18 15.13
CA GLY A 491 3.30 -35.18 13.70
C GLY A 491 2.65 -33.90 13.18
N VAL A 492 2.38 -32.90 14.03
CA VAL A 492 1.90 -31.59 13.58
C VAL A 492 3.06 -30.82 12.93
N PRO A 493 2.96 -30.42 11.65
CA PRO A 493 4.05 -29.69 11.00
C PRO A 493 4.12 -28.24 11.50
N LEU A 494 5.33 -27.70 11.46
CA LEU A 494 5.52 -26.26 11.52
C LEU A 494 4.97 -25.63 10.25
N VAL A 495 4.20 -24.57 10.41
CA VAL A 495 3.62 -23.81 9.31
C VAL A 495 4.53 -22.61 9.02
N PRO A 496 5.09 -22.46 7.81
CA PRO A 496 5.80 -21.25 7.41
C PRO A 496 4.95 -20.00 7.68
N VAL A 497 5.58 -18.89 8.07
CA VAL A 497 4.86 -17.64 8.37
C VAL A 497 4.06 -17.15 7.16
N GLU A 498 4.55 -17.42 5.96
CA GLU A 498 3.87 -17.11 4.70
C GLU A 498 2.51 -17.83 4.61
N GLU A 499 2.48 -19.14 4.90
CA GLU A 499 1.27 -19.97 4.90
C GLU A 499 0.35 -19.64 6.11
N TYR A 500 0.94 -19.32 7.27
CA TYR A 500 0.16 -18.90 8.44
C TYR A 500 -0.52 -17.55 8.23
N ARG A 501 0.08 -16.62 7.46
CA ARG A 501 -0.54 -15.32 7.16
C ARG A 501 -1.79 -15.44 6.29
N GLU A 502 -1.90 -16.51 5.51
CA GLU A 502 -3.08 -16.81 4.68
C GLU A 502 -4.24 -17.43 5.49
N SER A 503 -3.97 -17.98 6.68
CA SER A 503 -4.92 -18.74 7.52
C SER A 503 -5.07 -18.25 8.97
N GLY A 504 -4.25 -17.28 9.38
CA GLY A 504 -4.00 -16.94 10.77
C GLY A 504 -5.12 -16.13 11.43
N ASN A 505 -5.93 -16.81 12.24
CA ASN A 505 -6.93 -16.14 13.07
C ASN A 505 -6.28 -15.40 14.27
N PRO A 506 -6.92 -14.31 14.78
CA PRO A 506 -6.59 -13.75 16.09
C PRO A 506 -6.76 -14.81 17.19
N TRP A 507 -6.00 -14.68 18.29
CA TRP A 507 -6.20 -15.56 19.45
C TRP A 507 -7.64 -15.40 19.94
N ARG A 508 -8.32 -16.52 20.14
CA ARG A 508 -9.69 -16.57 20.68
C ARG A 508 -9.59 -17.32 22.00
N TYR A 509 -9.79 -16.59 23.09
CA TYR A 509 -9.77 -17.12 24.45
C TYR A 509 -11.21 -17.30 24.95
#